data_AF-A0A351FMB3-F1
#
_entry.id   AF-A0A351FMB3-F1
#
_cell.length_a   1.000
_cell.length_b   1.000
_cell.length_c   1.000
_cell.angle_alpha   90.00
_cell.angle_beta   90.00
_cell.angle_gamma   90.00
#
_symmetry.space_group_name_H-M   'P 1'
#
loop_
_entity.id
_entity.type
_entity.pdbx_description
1 polymer ?
#
loop_
_entity_poly.entity_id
_entity_poly.type
_entity_poly.pdbx_seq_one_letter_code
_entity_poly.pdbx_strand_id
1 'polypeptide(L)'
;MNVKMLLGGLVGGSIGVVIWVVAGLVGYEIGAIAWAIGGLAGIGTRMFNDQDSPLGALSATIIAATMIVVGKYLVYQLTFPPGTVFSSAFGGWDILWFVLACGTAARLAFVGEGDD
;
A
#
# COMPACT_ATOMS: atom_id res chain seq x y z
N MET A 1 -14.27 -13.28 1.89
CA MET A 1 -13.56 -12.01 2.15
C MET A 1 -14.48 -11.11 2.93
N ASN A 2 -14.11 -10.68 4.15
CA ASN A 2 -14.97 -9.87 5.01
C ASN A 2 -14.80 -8.38 4.68
N VAL A 3 -15.91 -7.64 4.59
CA VAL A 3 -15.91 -6.20 4.27
C VAL A 3 -15.13 -5.39 5.30
N LYS A 4 -15.16 -5.77 6.59
CA LYS A 4 -14.43 -5.05 7.65
C LYS A 4 -12.91 -5.09 7.44
N MET A 5 -12.40 -6.24 6.99
CA MET A 5 -10.97 -6.41 6.66
C MET A 5 -10.57 -5.50 5.50
N LEU A 6 -11.41 -5.41 4.46
CA LEU A 6 -11.17 -4.51 3.34
C LEU A 6 -11.13 -3.05 3.80
N LEU A 7 -12.09 -2.64 4.63
CA LEU A 7 -12.13 -1.28 5.16
C LEU A 7 -10.90 -0.96 6.01
N GLY A 8 -10.48 -1.87 6.88
CA GLY A 8 -9.27 -1.69 7.68
C GLY A 8 -8.02 -1.52 6.81
N GLY A 9 -7.84 -2.39 5.81
CA GLY A 9 -6.73 -2.29 4.85
C GLY A 9 -6.77 -1.00 4.03
N LEU A 10 -7.95 -0.59 3.57
CA LEU A 10 -8.13 0.66 2.83
C LEU A 10 -7.78 1.88 3.68
N VAL A 11 -8.17 1.91 4.97
CA VAL A 11 -7.81 2.99 5.89
C VAL A 11 -6.29 3.04 6.05
N GLY A 12 -5.64 1.91 6.35
CA GLY A 12 -4.19 1.84 6.50
C GLY A 12 -3.44 2.27 5.23
N GLY A 13 -3.83 1.73 4.07
CA GLY A 13 -3.24 2.08 2.79
C GLY A 13 -3.45 3.56 2.44
N SER A 14 -4.62 4.12 2.73
CA SER A 14 -4.94 5.54 2.49
C SER A 14 -4.08 6.47 3.33
N ILE A 15 -3.79 6.13 4.59
CA ILE A 15 -2.86 6.89 5.43
C ILE A 15 -1.48 6.96 4.77
N GLY A 16 -0.97 5.83 4.29
CA GLY A 16 0.31 5.79 3.59
C GLY A 16 0.30 6.59 2.27
N VAL A 17 -0.81 6.59 1.53
CA VAL A 17 -0.97 7.42 0.33
C VAL A 17 -0.92 8.91 0.67
N VAL A 18 -1.58 9.35 1.74
CA VAL A 18 -1.53 10.75 2.19
C VAL A 18 -0.09 11.15 2.51
N ILE A 19 0.65 10.30 3.24
CA ILE A 19 2.07 10.53 3.54
C ILE A 19 2.89 10.63 2.25
N TRP A 20 2.66 9.75 1.27
CA TRP A 20 3.37 9.78 0.00
C TRP A 20 3.09 11.04 -0.80
N VAL A 21 1.84 11.49 -0.86
CA VAL A 21 1.47 12.74 -1.54
C VAL A 21 2.21 13.92 -0.91
N VAL A 22 2.19 14.04 0.42
CA VAL A 22 2.90 15.12 1.12
C VAL A 22 4.41 15.06 0.84
N ALA A 23 5.01 13.87 0.87
CA ALA A 23 6.43 13.68 0.54
C ALA A 23 6.75 14.03 -0.92
N GLY A 24 5.87 13.67 -1.86
CA GLY A 24 6.01 13.98 -3.29
C GLY A 24 5.99 15.48 -3.57
N LEU A 25 5.15 16.24 -2.85
CA LEU A 25 5.08 17.70 -2.97
C LEU A 25 6.36 18.43 -2.51
N VAL A 26 7.16 17.80 -1.65
CA VAL A 26 8.47 18.32 -1.22
C VAL A 26 9.65 17.70 -2.00
N GLY A 27 9.36 16.97 -3.09
CA GLY A 27 10.37 16.38 -3.97
C GLY A 27 10.97 15.06 -3.48
N TYR A 28 10.42 14.45 -2.44
CA TYR A 28 10.86 13.14 -1.93
C TYR A 28 9.97 12.02 -2.50
N GLU A 29 10.38 11.44 -3.62
CA GLU A 29 9.77 10.22 -4.16
C GLU A 29 10.53 8.98 -3.68
N ILE A 30 10.26 8.56 -2.45
CA ILE A 30 10.99 7.47 -1.81
C ILE A 30 10.16 6.20 -1.94
N GLY A 31 10.64 5.22 -2.71
CA GLY A 31 9.97 3.93 -2.85
C GLY A 31 9.76 3.18 -1.51
N ALA A 32 10.52 3.52 -0.47
CA ALA A 32 10.27 3.04 0.89
C ALA A 32 8.86 3.40 1.41
N ILE A 33 8.25 4.50 0.96
CA ILE A 33 6.87 4.86 1.31
C ILE A 33 5.87 3.89 0.67
N ALA A 34 6.14 3.42 -0.55
CA ALA A 34 5.33 2.38 -1.18
C ALA A 34 5.35 1.07 -0.37
N TRP A 35 6.53 0.68 0.15
CA TRP A 35 6.65 -0.43 1.08
C TRP A 35 5.86 -0.19 2.38
N ALA A 36 5.95 1.00 2.96
CA ALA A 36 5.19 1.37 4.16
C ALA A 36 3.67 1.31 3.93
N ILE A 37 3.17 1.71 2.75
CA ILE A 37 1.77 1.53 2.36
C ILE A 37 1.36 0.06 2.44
N GLY A 38 2.19 -0.85 1.92
CA GLY A 38 1.96 -2.30 2.05
C GLY A 38 1.89 -2.74 3.51
N GLY A 39 2.81 -2.26 4.34
CA GLY A 39 2.80 -2.53 5.78
C GLY A 39 1.51 -2.07 6.47
N LEU A 40 1.11 -0.82 6.25
CA LEU A 40 -0.10 -0.23 6.83
C LEU A 40 -1.37 -0.90 6.33
N ALA A 41 -1.44 -1.27 5.04
CA ALA A 41 -2.56 -2.02 4.50
C ALA A 41 -2.67 -3.43 5.12
N GLY A 42 -1.54 -4.12 5.33
CA GLY A 42 -1.48 -5.40 6.02
C GLY A 42 -1.97 -5.31 7.47
N ILE A 43 -1.44 -4.36 8.23
CA ILE A 43 -1.84 -4.12 9.63
C ILE A 43 -3.32 -3.74 9.71
N GLY A 44 -3.78 -2.81 8.89
CA GLY A 44 -5.18 -2.38 8.88
C GLY A 44 -6.13 -3.53 8.54
N THR A 45 -5.74 -4.39 7.61
CA THR A 45 -6.52 -5.60 7.27
C THR A 45 -6.57 -6.57 8.45
N ARG A 46 -5.45 -6.77 9.14
CA ARG A 46 -5.33 -7.67 10.31
C ARG A 46 -6.24 -7.28 11.46
N MET A 47 -6.40 -5.97 11.75
CA MET A 47 -7.21 -5.49 12.88
C MET A 47 -8.68 -5.97 12.87
N PHE A 48 -9.15 -6.46 11.72
CA PHE A 48 -10.51 -6.98 11.55
C PHE A 48 -10.53 -8.41 10.98
N ASN A 49 -9.39 -9.09 11.00
CA ASN A 49 -9.24 -10.46 10.56
C ASN A 49 -9.04 -11.37 11.78
N ASP A 50 -10.14 -11.95 12.27
CA ASP A 50 -10.13 -12.77 13.49
C ASP A 50 -9.54 -14.18 13.28
N GLN A 51 -9.09 -14.51 12.06
CA GLN A 51 -8.53 -15.82 11.71
C GLN A 51 -7.33 -15.66 10.80
N ASP A 52 -6.33 -16.53 10.97
CA ASP A 52 -5.22 -16.69 10.03
C ASP A 52 -5.73 -17.29 8.72
N SER A 53 -6.27 -16.41 7.88
CA SER A 53 -6.94 -16.76 6.65
C SER A 53 -6.12 -16.31 5.44
N PRO A 54 -5.92 -17.20 4.44
CA PRO A 54 -5.37 -16.83 3.14
C PRO A 54 -6.11 -15.67 2.46
N LEU A 55 -7.40 -15.48 2.78
CA LEU A 55 -8.19 -14.38 2.26
C LEU A 55 -7.77 -13.02 2.84
N GLY A 56 -7.26 -12.98 4.08
CA GLY A 56 -6.71 -11.77 4.69
C GLY A 56 -5.48 -11.28 3.96
N ALA A 57 -4.51 -12.17 3.74
CA ALA A 57 -3.30 -11.84 3.00
C ALA A 57 -3.58 -11.44 1.54
N LEU A 58 -4.47 -12.16 0.85
CA LEU A 58 -4.88 -11.78 -0.50
C LEU A 58 -5.50 -10.38 -0.53
N SER A 59 -6.41 -10.09 0.41
CA SER A 59 -7.08 -8.79 0.47
C SER A 59 -6.11 -7.65 0.76
N ALA A 60 -5.20 -7.82 1.72
CA ALA A 60 -4.15 -6.84 2.03
C ALA A 60 -3.23 -6.59 0.84
N THR A 61 -2.88 -7.66 0.10
CA THR A 61 -2.03 -7.56 -1.10
C THR A 61 -2.72 -6.76 -2.21
N ILE A 62 -3.99 -7.06 -2.49
CA ILE A 62 -4.76 -6.33 -3.51
C ILE A 62 -4.87 -4.86 -3.13
N ILE A 63 -5.19 -4.56 -1.86
CA ILE A 63 -5.30 -3.18 -1.37
C ILE A 63 -3.96 -2.46 -1.47
N ALA A 64 -2.86 -3.08 -1.05
CA ALA A 64 -1.52 -2.50 -1.14
C ALA A 64 -1.17 -2.18 -2.61
N ALA A 65 -1.38 -3.13 -3.52
CA ALA A 65 -1.12 -2.93 -4.95
C ALA A 65 -1.95 -1.77 -5.52
N THR A 66 -3.26 -1.72 -5.20
CA THR A 66 -4.14 -0.62 -5.62
C THR A 66 -3.69 0.72 -5.04
N MET A 67 -3.38 0.78 -3.75
CA MET A 67 -3.00 2.02 -3.08
C MET A 67 -1.65 2.56 -3.53
N ILE A 68 -0.70 1.69 -3.91
CA ILE A 68 0.56 2.12 -4.52
C ILE A 68 0.31 2.80 -5.86
N VAL A 69 -0.53 2.19 -6.72
CA VAL A 69 -0.87 2.77 -8.03
C VAL A 69 -1.60 4.10 -7.86
N VAL A 70 -2.57 4.17 -6.94
CA VAL A 70 -3.30 5.40 -6.62
C VAL A 70 -2.37 6.47 -6.07
N GLY A 71 -1.54 6.15 -5.09
CA GLY A 71 -0.62 7.11 -4.49
C GLY A 71 0.36 7.67 -5.52
N LYS A 72 0.88 6.80 -6.39
CA LYS A 72 1.77 7.21 -7.47
C LYS A 72 1.08 8.10 -8.51
N TYR A 73 -0.14 7.75 -8.88
CA TYR A 73 -0.96 8.60 -9.75
C TYR A 73 -1.19 9.98 -9.14
N LEU A 74 -1.54 10.05 -7.86
CA LEU A 74 -1.79 11.32 -7.17
C LEU A 74 -0.52 12.18 -7.05
N VAL A 75 0.61 11.60 -6.63
CA VAL A 75 1.90 12.32 -6.59
C VAL A 75 2.21 12.88 -7.97
N TYR A 76 2.07 12.06 -9.01
CA TYR A 76 2.38 12.49 -10.37
C TYR A 76 1.48 13.64 -10.86
N GLN A 77 0.16 13.53 -10.67
CA GLN A 77 -0.79 14.56 -11.10
C GLN A 77 -0.66 15.87 -10.33
N LEU A 78 -0.25 15.82 -9.06
CA LEU A 78 -0.14 17.00 -8.21
C LEU A 78 1.22 17.70 -8.34
N THR A 79 2.28 16.98 -8.71
CA THR A 79 3.63 17.52 -8.83
C THR A 79 3.96 17.97 -10.25
N PHE A 80 3.43 17.31 -11.29
CA PHE A 80 3.81 17.58 -12.68
C PHE A 80 2.72 18.29 -13.49
N PRO A 81 3.08 19.06 -14.54
CA PRO A 81 2.11 19.73 -15.40
C PRO A 81 1.16 18.76 -16.13
N PRO A 82 -0.07 19.17 -16.45
CA PRO A 82 -0.97 18.39 -17.29
C PRO A 82 -0.37 18.08 -18.67
N GLY A 83 -0.55 16.84 -19.16
CA GLY A 83 -0.05 16.39 -20.46
C GLY A 83 1.23 15.53 -20.40
N THR A 84 1.77 15.32 -19.21
CA THR A 84 2.87 14.37 -18.98
C THR A 84 2.35 12.92 -18.92
N VAL A 85 3.14 11.96 -19.44
CA VAL A 85 2.71 10.57 -19.60
C VAL A 85 2.89 9.79 -18.30
N PHE A 86 1.81 9.29 -17.69
CA PHE A 86 1.84 8.57 -16.40
C PHE A 86 2.85 7.40 -16.35
N SER A 87 3.13 6.73 -17.47
CA SER A 87 4.14 5.66 -17.51
C SER A 87 5.54 6.15 -17.14
N SER A 88 5.86 7.42 -17.38
CA SER A 88 7.13 8.03 -16.97
C SER A 88 7.26 8.18 -15.45
N ALA A 89 6.16 8.07 -14.70
CA ALA A 89 6.22 8.02 -13.25
C ALA A 89 6.96 6.76 -12.78
N PHE A 90 6.96 5.67 -13.56
CA PHE A 90 7.55 4.39 -13.16
C PHE A 90 8.99 4.23 -13.65
N GLY A 91 9.90 3.96 -12.71
CA GLY A 91 11.25 3.47 -12.95
C GLY A 91 11.39 1.99 -12.60
N GLY A 92 12.51 1.38 -13.01
CA GLY A 92 12.77 -0.04 -12.72
C GLY A 92 12.82 -0.37 -11.22
N TRP A 93 13.19 0.60 -10.38
CA TRP A 93 13.26 0.43 -8.93
C TRP A 93 11.88 0.29 -8.27
N ASP A 94 10.80 0.72 -8.93
CA ASP A 94 9.44 0.57 -8.40
C ASP A 94 9.01 -0.88 -8.29
N ILE A 95 9.54 -1.76 -9.15
CA ILE A 95 9.24 -3.19 -9.11
C ILE A 95 9.66 -3.78 -7.76
N LEU A 96 10.84 -3.39 -7.26
CA LEU A 96 11.33 -3.84 -5.96
C LEU A 96 10.36 -3.42 -4.85
N TRP A 97 10.01 -2.14 -4.79
CA TRP A 97 9.15 -1.63 -3.73
C TRP A 97 7.74 -2.16 -3.81
N PHE A 98 7.23 -2.38 -5.01
CA PHE A 98 5.93 -3.01 -5.23
C PHE A 98 5.91 -4.45 -4.69
N VAL A 99 6.93 -5.25 -5.01
CA VAL A 99 7.05 -6.63 -4.51
C VAL A 99 7.20 -6.65 -3.00
N LEU A 100 8.06 -5.79 -2.44
CA LEU A 100 8.26 -5.67 -0.99
C LEU A 100 6.96 -5.25 -0.29
N ALA A 101 6.21 -4.30 -0.84
CA ALA A 101 4.95 -3.84 -0.28
C ALA A 101 3.90 -4.97 -0.29
N CYS A 102 3.71 -5.64 -1.42
CA CYS A 102 2.80 -6.76 -1.56
C CYS A 102 3.16 -7.91 -0.61
N GLY A 103 4.43 -8.31 -0.57
CA GLY A 103 4.91 -9.36 0.32
C GLY A 103 4.74 -9.00 1.80
N THR A 104 5.03 -7.75 2.17
CA THR A 104 4.85 -7.26 3.54
C THR A 104 3.38 -7.20 3.93
N ALA A 105 2.51 -6.71 3.04
CA ALA A 105 1.06 -6.65 3.26
C ALA A 105 0.49 -8.05 3.50
N ALA A 106 0.83 -9.01 2.63
CA ALA A 106 0.45 -10.40 2.77
C ALA A 106 0.92 -10.98 4.11
N ARG A 107 2.19 -10.77 4.45
CA ARG A 107 2.81 -11.34 5.65
C ARG A 107 2.19 -10.77 6.93
N LEU A 108 2.01 -9.45 7.01
CA LEU A 108 1.46 -8.81 8.21
C LEU A 108 -0.03 -9.11 8.40
N ALA A 109 -0.77 -9.37 7.32
CA ALA A 109 -2.15 -9.83 7.41
C ALA A 109 -2.29 -11.31 7.86
N PHE A 110 -1.22 -12.10 7.75
CA PHE A 110 -1.16 -13.51 8.15
C PHE A 110 -0.69 -13.77 9.58
N VAL A 111 -0.04 -12.82 10.23
CA VAL A 111 0.45 -13.03 11.61
C VAL A 111 -0.73 -12.80 12.54
N GLY A 112 -1.52 -13.84 12.84
CA GLY A 112 -2.38 -13.93 14.03
C GLY A 112 -1.56 -14.39 15.23
N GLU A 113 -2.11 -14.20 16.44
CA GLU A 113 -1.51 -14.53 17.75
C GLU A 113 -0.35 -15.53 17.71
N GLY A 114 0.84 -15.09 18.15
CA GLY A 114 1.71 -16.03 18.84
C GLY A 114 0.97 -16.42 20.11
N ASP A 115 0.73 -17.73 20.26
CA ASP A 115 0.22 -18.33 21.48
C ASP A 115 1.09 -17.89 22.67
N ASP A 116 0.55 -17.03 23.55
CA ASP A 116 1.01 -16.82 24.93
C ASP A 116 0.15 -17.64 25.89
#